data_AF-A0A7C5MTT3-F1
#
_entry.id   AF-A0A7C5MTT3-F1
#
_cell.length_a   1.000
_cell.length_b   1.000
_cell.length_c   1.000
_cell.angle_alpha   90.00
_cell.angle_beta   90.00
_cell.angle_gamma   90.00
#
_symmetry.space_group_name_H-M   'P 1'
#
loop_
_entity.id
_entity.type
_entity.pdbx_description
1 polymer ?
#
loop_
_entity_poly.entity_id
_entity_poly.type
_entity_poly.pdbx_seq_one_letter_code
_entity_poly.pdbx_strand_id
1 'polypeptide(L)'
;MKLSGNLQKMQVSHLAPVEYTLRLGDDEVRVNDLLGKKIKITFSGRINCVVCGKQIKKAFGQGMCYPDFINSPNNAECILRPELCEGHLGMGRDPEWET
;
A
#
# COMPACT_ATOMS: atom_id res chain seq x y z
N MET A 1 -8.84 7.94 -21.89
CA MET A 1 -7.84 6.96 -21.41
C MET A 1 -8.53 5.95 -20.52
N LYS A 2 -8.28 4.64 -20.72
CA LYS A 2 -8.81 3.57 -19.87
C LYS A 2 -7.63 2.67 -19.49
N LEU A 3 -7.35 2.60 -18.20
CA LEU A 3 -6.26 1.81 -17.62
C LEU A 3 -6.85 0.82 -16.62
N SER A 4 -6.13 -0.28 -16.39
CA SER A 4 -6.53 -1.30 -15.42
C SER A 4 -5.32 -1.98 -14.82
N GLY A 5 -5.30 -2.15 -13.51
CA GLY A 5 -4.20 -2.78 -12.80
C GLY A 5 -4.40 -2.68 -11.29
N ASN A 6 -3.37 -3.07 -10.54
CA ASN A 6 -3.36 -2.90 -9.09
C ASN A 6 -3.04 -1.47 -8.73
N LEU A 7 -3.92 -0.85 -7.97
CA LEU A 7 -3.67 0.50 -7.47
C LEU A 7 -2.60 0.44 -6.38
N GLN A 8 -1.51 1.17 -6.59
CA GLN A 8 -0.43 1.32 -5.61
C GLN A 8 -0.46 2.70 -4.96
N LYS A 9 0.28 2.87 -3.86
CA LYS A 9 0.46 4.17 -3.22
C LYS A 9 0.98 5.17 -4.25
N MET A 10 0.34 6.33 -4.31
CA MET A 10 0.70 7.41 -5.21
C MET A 10 2.12 7.91 -4.90
N GLN A 11 2.93 8.08 -5.94
CA GLN A 11 4.24 8.70 -5.80
C GLN A 11 4.11 10.21 -5.80
N VAL A 12 4.92 10.87 -4.98
CA VAL A 12 4.94 12.32 -4.81
C VAL A 12 6.33 12.83 -5.09
N SER A 13 6.45 13.80 -5.98
CA SER A 13 7.68 14.54 -6.23
C SER A 13 7.56 15.95 -5.65
N HIS A 14 8.48 16.30 -4.76
CA HIS A 14 8.53 17.60 -4.08
C HIS A 14 9.04 18.71 -5.01
N LEU A 15 8.22 19.06 -6.00
CA LEU A 15 8.46 20.15 -6.95
C LEU A 15 7.53 21.34 -6.65
N ALA A 16 7.66 22.41 -7.44
CA ALA A 16 6.80 23.58 -7.37
C ALA A 16 6.13 23.80 -8.74
N PRO A 17 4.86 23.40 -8.92
CA PRO A 17 3.95 22.75 -7.97
C PRO A 17 4.33 21.28 -7.69
N VAL A 18 3.82 20.73 -6.58
CA VAL A 18 4.02 19.31 -6.22
C VAL A 18 3.42 18.42 -7.30
N GLU A 19 4.14 17.36 -7.68
CA GLU A 19 3.70 16.43 -8.70
C GLU A 19 3.28 15.10 -8.10
N TYR A 20 2.16 14.59 -8.58
CA TYR A 20 1.52 13.36 -8.12
C TYR A 20 1.43 12.38 -9.28
N THR A 21 1.96 11.18 -9.08
CA THR A 21 1.93 10.09 -10.07
C THR A 21 1.18 8.90 -9.50
N LEU A 22 0.05 8.56 -10.13
CA LEU A 22 -0.74 7.38 -9.84
C LEU A 22 -0.12 6.18 -10.54
N ARG A 23 0.18 5.11 -9.80
CA ARG A 23 0.68 3.85 -10.35
C ARG A 23 -0.41 2.80 -10.34
N LEU A 24 -0.68 2.22 -11.50
CA LEU A 24 -1.73 1.22 -11.71
C LEU A 24 -1.15 0.01 -12.45
N GLY A 25 -0.64 -0.97 -11.71
CA GLY A 25 0.20 -2.02 -12.29
C GLY A 25 1.51 -1.43 -12.81
N ASP A 26 1.79 -1.62 -14.09
CA ASP A 26 2.98 -1.09 -14.77
C ASP A 26 2.73 0.30 -15.39
N ASP A 27 1.49 0.78 -15.38
CA ASP A 27 1.12 2.10 -15.90
C ASP A 27 1.34 3.20 -14.86
N GLU A 28 1.87 4.33 -15.31
CA GLU A 28 2.02 5.54 -14.51
C GLU A 28 1.21 6.69 -15.12
N VAL A 29 0.47 7.40 -14.27
CA VAL A 29 -0.40 8.51 -14.68
C VAL A 29 -0.08 9.73 -13.85
N ARG A 30 0.37 10.78 -14.52
CA ARG A 30 0.54 12.10 -13.91
C ARG A 30 -0.84 12.70 -13.57
N VAL A 31 -1.15 12.75 -12.29
CA VAL A 31 -2.48 13.16 -11.79
C VAL A 31 -2.70 14.66 -11.98
N ASN A 32 -1.63 15.47 -11.92
CA ASN A 32 -1.70 16.90 -12.17
C ASN A 32 -2.33 17.22 -13.54
N ASP A 33 -2.09 16.40 -14.56
CA ASP A 33 -2.63 16.59 -15.91
C ASP A 33 -4.13 16.27 -16.00
N LEU A 34 -4.69 15.66 -14.95
CA LEU A 34 -6.11 15.31 -14.84
C LEU A 34 -6.93 16.36 -14.10
N LEU A 35 -6.30 17.42 -13.57
CA LEU A 35 -7.01 18.51 -12.90
C LEU A 35 -8.05 19.15 -13.84
N GLY A 36 -9.26 19.36 -13.31
CA GLY A 36 -10.39 19.89 -14.08
C GLY A 36 -11.07 18.89 -15.03
N LYS A 37 -10.58 17.64 -15.13
CA LYS A 37 -11.18 16.59 -15.97
C LYS A 37 -12.09 15.68 -15.15
N LYS A 38 -13.09 15.08 -15.82
CA LYS A 38 -13.94 14.04 -15.20
C LYS A 38 -13.21 12.71 -15.20
N ILE A 39 -13.04 12.11 -14.02
CA ILE A 39 -12.37 10.82 -13.82
C ILE A 39 -13.42 9.80 -13.36
N LYS A 40 -13.32 8.57 -13.86
CA LYS A 40 -14.12 7.43 -13.38
C LYS A 40 -13.20 6.31 -12.93
N ILE A 41 -13.39 5.85 -11.71
CA ILE A 41 -12.69 4.70 -11.13
C ILE A 41 -13.73 3.59 -10.95
N THR A 42 -13.39 2.37 -11.38
CA THR A 42 -14.26 1.20 -11.25
C THR A 42 -13.46 0.08 -10.61
N PHE A 43 -13.97 -0.48 -9.51
CA PHE A 43 -13.37 -1.67 -8.91
C PHE A 43 -13.67 -2.90 -9.78
N SER A 44 -12.64 -3.66 -10.14
CA SER A 44 -12.75 -4.82 -11.03
C SER A 44 -13.27 -6.09 -10.35
N GLY A 45 -13.49 -6.05 -9.03
CA GLY A 45 -13.82 -7.24 -8.23
C GLY A 45 -12.60 -8.07 -7.85
N ARG A 46 -11.38 -7.67 -8.25
CA ARG A 46 -10.14 -8.37 -7.93
C ARG A 46 -9.40 -7.65 -6.82
N ILE A 47 -9.04 -8.40 -5.78
CA ILE A 47 -8.16 -7.93 -4.72
C ILE A 47 -6.85 -8.69 -4.88
N ASN A 48 -5.73 -7.98 -4.89
CA ASN A 48 -4.41 -8.57 -4.96
C ASN A 48 -3.62 -8.14 -3.72
N CYS A 49 -2.86 -9.06 -3.14
CA CYS A 49 -2.02 -8.77 -2.00
C CYS A 49 -1.00 -7.69 -2.35
N VAL A 50 -0.87 -6.66 -1.52
CA VAL A 50 0.10 -5.57 -1.73
C VAL A 50 1.55 -5.99 -1.57
N VAL A 51 1.82 -7.14 -0.92
CA VAL A 51 3.18 -7.68 -0.69
C VAL A 51 3.55 -8.70 -1.76
N CYS A 52 2.81 -9.80 -1.89
CA CYS A 52 3.15 -10.88 -2.83
C CYS A 52 2.43 -10.80 -4.20
N GLY A 53 1.49 -9.88 -4.38
CA GLY A 53 0.73 -9.74 -5.64
C GLY A 53 -0.37 -10.80 -5.88
N LYS A 54 -0.48 -11.82 -5.02
CA LYS A 54 -1.46 -12.91 -5.20
C LYS A 54 -2.89 -12.41 -5.13
N GLN A 55 -3.76 -12.92 -6.01
CA GLN A 55 -5.19 -12.66 -5.96
C GLN A 55 -5.83 -13.33 -4.73
N ILE A 56 -6.60 -12.55 -3.97
CA ILE A 56 -7.27 -12.97 -2.74
C ILE A 56 -8.74 -12.59 -2.75
N LYS A 57 -9.55 -13.33 -1.98
CA LYS A 57 -10.98 -13.05 -1.80
C LYS A 57 -11.26 -12.04 -0.69
N LYS A 58 -10.34 -11.94 0.27
CA LYS A 58 -10.42 -11.05 1.43
C LYS A 58 -9.02 -10.51 1.72
N ALA A 59 -8.93 -9.21 1.95
CA ALA A 59 -7.72 -8.55 2.42
C ALA A 59 -7.69 -8.50 3.95
N PHE A 60 -6.48 -8.53 4.51
CA PHE A 60 -6.18 -8.34 5.92
C PHE A 60 -5.19 -7.18 6.08
N GLY A 61 -5.26 -6.45 7.21
CA GLY A 61 -4.42 -5.28 7.45
C GLY A 61 -4.44 -4.29 6.28
N GLN A 62 -3.25 -3.87 5.85
CA GLN A 62 -3.02 -2.90 4.75
C GLN A 62 -3.22 -3.48 3.33
N GLY A 63 -4.15 -4.43 3.12
CA GLY A 63 -4.39 -5.02 1.79
C GLY A 63 -3.59 -6.30 1.52
N MET A 64 -3.21 -7.03 2.57
CA MET A 64 -2.39 -8.24 2.50
C MET A 64 -3.22 -9.53 2.44
N CYS A 65 -2.61 -10.60 1.92
CA CYS A 65 -3.11 -11.95 2.15
C CYS A 65 -2.81 -12.39 3.60
N TYR A 66 -3.51 -13.41 4.10
CA TYR A 66 -3.34 -13.84 5.50
C TYR A 66 -1.89 -14.25 5.86
N PRO A 67 -1.16 -15.03 5.02
CA PRO A 67 0.26 -15.30 5.25
C PRO A 67 1.13 -14.03 5.39
N ASP A 68 0.99 -13.07 4.46
CA ASP A 68 1.78 -11.83 4.53
C ASP A 68 1.34 -10.96 5.71
N PHE A 69 0.06 -11.00 6.07
CA PHE A 69 -0.46 -10.27 7.21
C PHE A 69 0.20 -10.70 8.53
N ILE A 70 0.35 -12.01 8.76
CA ILE A 70 0.97 -12.55 9.97
C ILE A 70 2.48 -12.27 10.03
N ASN A 71 3.16 -12.24 8.87
CA ASN A 71 4.62 -12.17 8.84
C ASN A 71 5.16 -10.76 8.59
N SER A 72 4.35 -9.84 8.02
CA SER A 72 4.84 -8.51 7.65
C SER A 72 5.20 -7.70 8.90
N PRO A 73 6.38 -7.03 8.91
CA PRO A 73 6.72 -6.02 9.91
C PRO A 73 5.69 -4.90 9.99
N ASN A 74 5.07 -4.54 8.86
CA ASN A 74 4.01 -3.51 8.80
C ASN A 74 2.73 -3.87 9.56
N ASN A 75 2.59 -5.10 10.06
CA ASN A 75 1.52 -5.49 10.97
C ASN A 75 2.07 -6.17 12.24
N ALA A 76 3.30 -5.84 12.65
CA ALA A 76 3.87 -6.33 13.89
C ALA A 76 2.99 -5.95 15.10
N GLU A 77 3.20 -6.62 16.23
CA GLU A 77 2.42 -6.37 17.45
C GLU A 77 2.53 -4.90 17.87
N CYS A 78 3.71 -4.28 17.73
CA CYS A 78 3.93 -2.86 17.99
C CYS A 78 3.02 -1.92 17.16
N ILE A 79 2.60 -2.33 15.95
CA ILE A 79 1.71 -1.55 15.08
C ILE A 79 0.24 -1.85 15.40
N LEU A 80 -0.11 -3.12 15.63
CA LEU A 80 -1.49 -3.53 15.86
C LEU A 80 -1.96 -3.21 17.29
N ARG A 81 -1.07 -3.38 18.26
CA ARG A 81 -1.29 -3.30 19.71
C ARG A 81 -0.05 -2.68 20.38
N PRO A 82 0.13 -1.35 20.24
CA PRO A 82 1.31 -0.66 20.74
C PRO A 82 1.60 -0.91 22.23
N GLU A 83 0.57 -1.20 23.02
CA GLU A 83 0.67 -1.53 24.44
C GLU A 83 1.41 -2.84 24.74
N LEU A 84 1.56 -3.74 23.76
CA LEU A 84 2.33 -4.98 23.87
C LEU A 84 3.68 -4.91 23.16
N CYS A 85 4.14 -3.72 22.78
CA CYS A 85 5.36 -3.58 22.01
C CYS A 85 6.61 -3.91 22.83
N GLU A 86 7.33 -4.94 22.41
CA GLU A 86 8.62 -5.34 22.98
C GLU A 86 9.82 -4.85 22.13
N GLY A 87 9.58 -3.90 21.21
CA GLY A 87 10.61 -3.28 20.37
C GLY A 87 11.82 -2.79 21.17
N HIS A 88 11.57 -2.09 22.28
CA HIS A 88 12.60 -1.61 23.22
C HIS A 88 13.47 -2.72 23.86
N LEU A 89 13.06 -3.99 23.80
CA LEU A 89 13.83 -5.15 24.25
C LEU A 89 14.64 -5.79 23.12
N GLY A 90 14.66 -5.19 21.92
CA GLY A 90 15.25 -5.77 20.71
C GLY A 90 14.43 -6.93 20.14
N MET A 91 13.14 -7.02 20.50
CA MET A 91 12.22 -8.05 19.99
C MET A 91 11.25 -7.46 18.98
N GLY A 92 10.66 -8.31 18.14
CA GLY A 92 9.68 -7.89 17.14
C GLY A 92 9.84 -8.63 15.82
N ARG A 93 9.16 -8.13 14.78
CA ARG A 93 9.26 -8.70 13.42
C ARG A 93 10.34 -8.01 12.59
N ASP A 94 10.71 -6.79 12.96
CA ASP A 94 11.86 -6.07 12.43
C ASP A 94 12.52 -5.25 13.54
N PRO A 95 13.36 -5.89 14.38
CA PRO A 95 13.95 -5.23 15.54
C PRO A 95 14.77 -3.99 15.21
N GLU A 96 15.41 -3.93 14.04
CA GLU A 96 16.22 -2.77 13.63
C GLU A 96 15.35 -1.53 13.36
N TRP A 97 14.13 -1.72 12.87
CA TRP A 97 13.14 -0.66 12.69
C TRP A 97 12.31 -0.36 13.94
N GLU A 98 12.16 -1.35 14.83
CA GLU A 98 11.29 -1.29 16.01
C GLU A 98 12.02 -0.85 17.31
N THR A 99 13.36 -0.74 17.28
CA THR A 99 14.20 -0.18 18.38
C THR A 99 14.50 1.30 18.20
#